data_AF-F0QAX2-F1
#
_entry.id   AF-F0QAX2-F1
#
_cell.length_a   1.000
_cell.length_b   1.000
_cell.length_c   1.000
_cell.angle_alpha   90.00
_cell.angle_beta   90.00
_cell.angle_gamma   90.00
#
_symmetry.space_group_name_H-M   'P 1'
#
loop_
_entity.id
_entity.type
_entity.pdbx_description
1 polymer ?
#
loop_
_entity_poly.entity_id
_entity_poly.type
_entity_poly.pdbx_seq_one_letter_code
_entity_poly.pdbx_strand_id
1 'polypeptide(L)'
;MPSRTISDRDYGNFQRFIFDAAGITLSPAKKALVCGRLAKRLHATRVAGYSEYFALLQSGQDPAEVQMAIDLLTTNETYFFRESRHFELLRSAAQQPGATSPFRVWSAASSSGEEAYSIAMVLADCRGSQPFEVVGTDISTRMLDKARTGHYPEQRARQIPEPYLRRFCLKGQGPQAGTLLVARELRQKVRFLHANLNTRLPDLGSFDIVFLRNVMIYFNGDTKRDVVARVISFIRPGGYLYIGHSESLHGIDAAMVQIAPSVYRKP
;
A
#
# COMPACT_ATOMS: atom_id res chain seq x y z
N MET A 1 -13.81 -8.20 -34.20
CA MET A 1 -13.83 -7.50 -32.90
C MET A 1 -13.32 -8.47 -31.85
N PRO A 2 -12.36 -8.11 -31.00
CA PRO A 2 -11.91 -9.02 -29.95
C PRO A 2 -13.08 -9.43 -29.05
N SER A 3 -13.11 -10.70 -28.63
CA SER A 3 -14.18 -11.20 -27.75
C SER A 3 -14.19 -10.38 -26.46
N ARG A 4 -15.29 -9.65 -26.23
CA ARG A 4 -15.45 -8.78 -25.05
C ARG A 4 -15.74 -9.57 -23.76
N THR A 5 -16.01 -10.86 -23.87
CA THR A 5 -16.43 -11.70 -22.75
C THR A 5 -15.29 -12.62 -22.34
N ILE A 6 -14.84 -12.48 -21.09
CA ILE A 6 -13.90 -13.41 -20.48
C ILE A 6 -14.59 -14.75 -20.19
N SER A 7 -14.00 -15.86 -20.65
CA SER A 7 -14.51 -17.21 -20.35
C SER A 7 -14.23 -17.57 -18.88
N ASP A 8 -14.90 -18.59 -18.33
CA ASP A 8 -14.57 -19.07 -16.97
C ASP A 8 -13.16 -19.67 -16.90
N ARG A 9 -12.72 -20.31 -17.99
CA ARG A 9 -11.36 -20.83 -18.13
C ARG A 9 -10.33 -19.70 -18.05
N ASP A 10 -10.50 -18.65 -18.86
CA ASP A 10 -9.58 -17.51 -18.85
C ASP A 10 -9.62 -16.79 -17.51
N TYR A 11 -10.80 -16.67 -16.90
CA TYR A 11 -10.93 -16.10 -15.56
C TYR A 11 -10.12 -16.89 -14.53
N GLY A 12 -10.23 -18.22 -14.53
CA GLY A 12 -9.41 -19.10 -13.69
C GLY A 12 -7.91 -18.90 -13.92
N ASN A 13 -7.48 -18.70 -15.16
CA ASN A 13 -6.10 -18.38 -15.49
C ASN A 13 -5.64 -17.05 -14.85
N PHE A 14 -6.45 -15.98 -14.93
CA PHE A 14 -6.11 -14.71 -14.27
C PHE A 14 -6.16 -14.78 -12.75
N GLN A 15 -7.06 -15.60 -12.17
CA GLN A 15 -7.06 -15.86 -10.72
C GLN A 15 -5.73 -16.49 -10.29
N ARG A 16 -5.27 -17.51 -11.02
CA ARG A 16 -3.98 -18.15 -10.74
C ARG A 16 -2.81 -17.20 -10.96
N PHE A 17 -2.81 -16.45 -12.06
CA PHE A 17 -1.75 -15.48 -12.35
C PHE A 17 -1.58 -14.44 -11.24
N ILE A 18 -2.67 -13.82 -10.77
CA ILE A 18 -2.55 -12.79 -9.74
C ILE A 18 -2.25 -13.38 -8.35
N PHE A 19 -2.69 -14.61 -8.10
CA PHE A 19 -2.30 -15.35 -6.90
C PHE A 19 -0.80 -15.66 -6.90
N ASP A 20 -0.27 -16.23 -7.98
CA ASP A 20 1.15 -16.57 -8.10
C ASP A 20 2.02 -15.29 -8.07
N ALA A 21 1.59 -14.23 -8.75
CA ALA A 21 2.35 -12.99 -8.84
C ALA A 21 2.29 -12.14 -7.56
N ALA A 22 1.17 -12.10 -6.84
CA ALA A 22 0.95 -11.12 -5.76
C ALA A 22 0.31 -11.70 -4.49
N GLY A 23 -0.01 -12.99 -4.46
CA GLY A 23 -0.72 -13.64 -3.35
C GLY A 23 -2.21 -13.32 -3.29
N ILE A 24 -2.73 -12.54 -4.24
CA ILE A 24 -4.10 -12.01 -4.20
C ILE A 24 -5.09 -13.09 -4.62
N THR A 25 -6.08 -13.35 -3.77
CA THR A 25 -7.20 -14.24 -4.05
C THR A 25 -8.39 -13.44 -4.59
N LEU A 26 -8.81 -13.76 -5.82
CA LEU A 26 -10.02 -13.20 -6.42
C LEU A 26 -11.17 -14.20 -6.31
N SER A 27 -12.33 -13.75 -5.80
CA SER A 27 -13.54 -14.58 -5.75
C SER A 27 -14.22 -14.64 -7.12
N PRO A 28 -15.02 -15.68 -7.44
CA PRO A 28 -15.75 -15.76 -8.71
C PRO A 28 -16.58 -14.52 -9.07
N ALA A 29 -17.16 -13.87 -8.05
CA ALA A 29 -17.95 -12.64 -8.22
C ALA A 29 -17.15 -11.46 -8.83
N LYS A 30 -15.81 -11.50 -8.79
CA LYS A 30 -14.94 -10.44 -9.34
C LYS A 30 -14.66 -10.58 -10.84
N LYS A 31 -15.25 -11.56 -11.54
CA LYS A 31 -15.06 -11.77 -12.99
C LYS A 31 -15.35 -10.53 -13.84
N ALA A 32 -16.45 -9.83 -13.58
CA ALA A 32 -16.79 -8.60 -14.29
C ALA A 32 -15.78 -7.47 -14.05
N LEU A 33 -15.24 -7.38 -12.83
CA LEU A 33 -14.20 -6.41 -12.46
C LEU A 33 -12.88 -6.68 -13.20
N VAL A 34 -12.47 -7.95 -13.29
CA VAL A 34 -11.27 -8.36 -14.05
C VAL A 34 -11.43 -8.02 -15.53
N CYS A 35 -12.58 -8.37 -16.11
CA CYS A 35 -12.93 -8.02 -17.49
C CYS A 35 -12.80 -6.51 -17.74
N GLY A 36 -13.46 -5.68 -16.92
CA GLY A 36 -13.44 -4.23 -17.09
C GLY A 36 -12.05 -3.60 -16.94
N ARG A 37 -11.23 -4.10 -16.01
CA ARG A 37 -9.87 -3.58 -15.76
C ARG A 37 -8.89 -3.94 -16.88
N LEU A 38 -9.00 -5.12 -17.47
CA LEU A 38 -8.08 -5.58 -18.51
C LEU A 38 -8.52 -5.21 -19.93
N ALA A 39 -9.80 -4.90 -20.17
CA ALA A 39 -10.34 -4.63 -21.51
C ALA A 39 -9.52 -3.61 -22.33
N LYS A 40 -9.05 -2.52 -21.70
CA LYS A 40 -8.22 -1.51 -22.38
C LYS A 40 -6.85 -2.04 -22.80
N ARG A 41 -6.31 -3.03 -22.08
CA ARG A 41 -5.01 -3.65 -22.39
C ARG A 41 -5.08 -4.58 -23.59
N LEU A 42 -6.19 -5.31 -23.77
CA LEU A 42 -6.41 -6.13 -24.98
C LEU A 42 -6.31 -5.26 -26.24
N HIS A 43 -6.91 -4.07 -26.22
CA HIS A 43 -6.81 -3.12 -27.33
C HIS A 43 -5.39 -2.57 -27.51
N ALA A 44 -4.73 -2.18 -26.42
CA ALA A 44 -3.38 -1.62 -26.47
C ALA A 44 -2.34 -2.62 -27.01
N THR A 45 -2.49 -3.90 -26.67
CA THR A 45 -1.60 -5.01 -27.09
C THR A 45 -2.02 -5.66 -28.40
N ARG A 46 -3.15 -5.23 -28.99
CA ARG A 46 -3.69 -5.70 -30.29
C ARG A 46 -3.97 -7.21 -30.34
N VAL A 47 -4.27 -7.82 -29.20
CA VAL A 47 -4.66 -9.23 -29.10
C VAL A 47 -6.17 -9.42 -29.29
N ALA A 48 -6.59 -10.58 -29.80
CA ALA A 48 -7.98 -10.85 -30.15
C ALA A 48 -8.89 -11.21 -28.97
N GLY A 49 -8.33 -11.44 -27.78
CA GLY A 49 -9.12 -11.79 -26.61
C GLY A 49 -8.30 -12.06 -25.35
N TYR A 50 -9.00 -12.45 -24.29
CA TYR A 50 -8.41 -12.71 -22.98
C TYR A 50 -7.45 -13.89 -22.96
N SER A 51 -7.69 -14.94 -23.76
CA SER A 51 -6.79 -16.09 -23.85
C SER A 51 -5.43 -15.70 -24.45
N GLU A 52 -5.42 -14.92 -25.53
CA GLU A 52 -4.19 -14.41 -26.15
C GLU A 52 -3.48 -13.41 -25.24
N TYR A 53 -4.25 -12.54 -24.56
CA TYR A 53 -3.68 -11.64 -23.56
C TYR A 53 -3.01 -12.42 -22.42
N PHE A 54 -3.65 -13.46 -21.91
CA PHE A 54 -3.06 -14.32 -20.88
C PHE A 54 -1.77 -15.01 -21.37
N ALA A 55 -1.78 -15.53 -22.60
CA ALA A 55 -0.59 -16.15 -23.21
C ALA A 55 0.58 -15.14 -23.33
N LEU A 56 0.28 -13.89 -23.69
CA LEU A 56 1.27 -12.80 -23.70
C LEU A 56 1.88 -12.59 -22.30
N LEU A 57 1.05 -12.49 -21.25
CA LEU A 57 1.55 -12.34 -19.87
C LEU A 57 2.40 -13.53 -19.44
N GLN A 58 1.98 -14.76 -19.77
CA GLN A 58 2.67 -15.98 -19.38
C GLN A 58 4.02 -16.15 -20.10
N SER A 59 4.16 -15.61 -21.31
CA SER A 59 5.41 -15.67 -22.07
C SER A 59 6.59 -14.99 -21.36
N GLY A 60 6.31 -14.02 -20.47
CA GLY A 60 7.31 -13.21 -19.78
C GLY A 60 8.13 -12.27 -20.69
N GLN A 61 7.81 -12.20 -21.99
CA GLN A 61 8.55 -11.41 -22.97
C GLN A 61 8.35 -9.90 -22.79
N ASP A 62 7.24 -9.49 -22.17
CA ASP A 62 6.95 -8.10 -21.82
C ASP A 62 6.72 -7.95 -20.31
N PRO A 63 7.79 -7.76 -19.51
CA PRO A 63 7.67 -7.56 -18.06
C PRO A 63 6.86 -6.32 -17.68
N ALA A 64 6.84 -5.29 -18.54
CA ALA A 64 6.08 -4.06 -18.28
C ALA A 64 4.58 -4.33 -18.40
N GLU A 65 4.15 -5.14 -19.37
CA GLU A 65 2.74 -5.55 -19.49
C GLU A 65 2.31 -6.47 -18.35
N VAL A 66 3.19 -7.36 -17.88
CA VAL A 66 2.95 -8.18 -16.68
C VAL A 66 2.70 -7.28 -15.46
N GLN A 67 3.58 -6.31 -15.22
CA GLN A 67 3.40 -5.35 -14.13
C GLN A 67 2.12 -4.52 -14.31
N MET A 68 1.76 -4.16 -15.55
CA MET A 68 0.52 -3.43 -15.83
C MET A 68 -0.73 -4.24 -15.51
N ALA A 69 -0.72 -5.53 -15.81
CA ALA A 69 -1.80 -6.43 -15.42
C ALA A 69 -1.92 -6.52 -13.89
N ILE A 70 -0.81 -6.67 -13.17
CA ILE A 70 -0.78 -6.67 -11.69
C ILE A 70 -1.36 -5.35 -11.14
N ASP A 71 -0.90 -4.21 -11.64
CA ASP A 71 -1.38 -2.87 -11.25
C ASP A 71 -2.89 -2.68 -11.47
N LEU A 72 -3.44 -3.28 -12.53
CA LEU A 72 -4.86 -3.20 -12.83
C LEU A 72 -5.70 -4.16 -11.99
N LEU A 73 -5.16 -5.31 -11.62
CA LEU A 73 -5.87 -6.32 -10.83
C LEU A 73 -5.79 -6.09 -9.31
N THR A 74 -4.83 -5.29 -8.84
CA THR A 74 -4.77 -4.79 -7.46
C THR A 74 -5.90 -3.81 -7.15
N THR A 75 -6.36 -3.76 -5.90
CA THR A 75 -7.39 -2.80 -5.45
C THR A 75 -6.76 -1.82 -4.47
N ASN A 76 -6.77 -0.55 -4.85
CA ASN A 76 -5.93 0.49 -4.27
C ASN A 76 -6.78 1.63 -3.68
N GLU A 77 -7.65 1.31 -2.71
CA GLU A 77 -8.46 2.29 -2.02
C GLU A 77 -7.76 2.81 -0.77
N THR A 78 -7.44 4.11 -0.77
CA THR A 78 -6.76 4.78 0.34
C THR A 78 -7.18 6.25 0.40
N TYR A 79 -7.05 6.83 1.57
CA TYR A 79 -7.31 8.25 1.83
C TYR A 79 -6.51 8.69 3.05
N PHE A 80 -6.23 10.00 3.12
CA PHE A 80 -5.45 10.56 4.22
C PHE A 80 -6.16 10.34 5.55
N PHE A 81 -5.37 10.05 6.59
CA PHE A 81 -5.85 9.85 7.97
C PHE A 81 -6.92 8.76 8.12
N ARG A 82 -6.93 7.77 7.20
CA ARG A 82 -7.72 6.55 7.34
C ARG A 82 -7.47 5.89 8.68
N GLU A 83 -8.53 5.68 9.46
CA GLU A 83 -8.48 5.12 10.82
C GLU A 83 -7.65 6.01 11.77
N SER A 84 -8.16 7.20 12.07
CA SER A 84 -7.46 8.28 12.76
C SER A 84 -6.77 7.88 14.07
N ARG A 85 -7.35 6.94 14.83
CA ARG A 85 -6.82 6.46 16.11
C ARG A 85 -5.41 5.88 15.99
N HIS A 86 -5.04 5.28 14.86
CA HIS A 86 -3.67 4.79 14.65
C HIS A 86 -2.64 5.94 14.63
N PHE A 87 -3.03 7.12 14.16
CA PHE A 87 -2.14 8.29 14.12
C PHE A 87 -1.97 8.94 15.49
N GLU A 88 -2.98 8.83 16.37
CA GLU A 88 -2.87 9.20 17.79
C GLU A 88 -1.85 8.30 18.50
N LEU A 89 -1.95 6.98 18.29
CA LEU A 89 -1.02 6.01 18.86
C LEU A 89 0.41 6.15 18.31
N LEU A 90 0.53 6.44 17.00
CA LEU A 90 1.81 6.79 16.38
C LEU A 90 2.45 8.01 17.07
N ARG A 91 1.67 9.07 17.31
CA ARG A 91 2.16 10.27 18.02
C ARG A 91 2.67 9.89 19.41
N SER A 92 1.88 9.14 20.19
CA SER A 92 2.26 8.73 21.54
C SER A 92 3.55 7.91 21.54
N ALA A 93 3.67 6.93 20.64
CA ALA A 93 4.88 6.10 20.52
C ALA A 93 6.11 6.91 20.11
N ALA A 94 5.97 7.84 19.16
CA ALA A 94 7.05 8.68 18.68
C ALA A 94 7.54 9.73 19.70
N GLN A 95 6.77 10.02 20.74
CA GLN A 95 7.11 10.96 21.81
C GLN A 95 7.57 10.29 23.11
N GLN A 96 7.56 8.95 23.18
CA GLN A 96 8.01 8.26 24.40
C GLN A 96 9.49 8.55 24.68
N PRO A 97 9.87 8.71 25.96
CA PRO A 97 11.28 8.77 26.35
C PRO A 97 12.03 7.53 25.84
N GLY A 98 13.21 7.74 25.24
CA GLY A 98 14.00 6.65 24.65
C GLY A 98 13.52 6.17 23.28
N ALA A 99 12.52 6.83 22.67
CA ALA A 99 12.19 6.59 21.27
C ALA A 99 13.43 6.76 20.38
N THR A 100 13.58 5.87 19.42
CA THR A 100 14.77 5.83 18.58
C THR A 100 14.94 7.09 17.75
N SER A 101 16.17 7.31 17.30
CA SER A 101 16.57 8.48 16.52
C SER A 101 17.58 8.01 15.46
N PRO A 102 17.20 7.89 14.17
CA PRO A 102 15.89 8.23 13.62
C PRO A 102 14.77 7.26 14.04
N PHE A 103 13.57 7.81 14.24
CA PHE A 103 12.34 7.03 14.39
C PHE A 103 11.86 6.61 13.00
N ARG A 104 11.75 5.31 12.74
CA ARG A 104 11.49 4.74 11.42
C ARG A 104 10.13 4.08 11.38
N VAL A 105 9.32 4.47 10.39
CA VAL A 105 8.00 3.89 10.16
C VAL A 105 7.92 3.33 8.74
N TRP A 106 7.35 2.14 8.60
CA TRP A 106 7.08 1.53 7.30
C TRP A 106 5.58 1.45 7.05
N SER A 107 5.12 2.04 5.94
CA SER A 107 3.79 1.79 5.36
C SER A 107 3.92 0.66 4.33
N ALA A 108 3.47 -0.53 4.70
CA ALA A 108 3.51 -1.75 3.90
C ALA A 108 2.18 -1.90 3.16
N ALA A 109 2.19 -1.61 1.85
CA ALA A 109 1.03 -1.34 0.97
C ALA A 109 0.56 0.12 1.00
N SER A 110 1.48 1.05 0.70
CA SER A 110 1.24 2.49 0.75
C SER A 110 0.28 3.04 -0.30
N SER A 111 -0.07 2.25 -1.33
CA SER A 111 -0.90 2.68 -2.45
C SER A 111 -0.40 4.01 -3.03
N SER A 112 -1.28 4.99 -3.24
CA SER A 112 -0.93 6.32 -3.77
C SER A 112 -0.29 7.26 -2.75
N GLY A 113 0.14 6.76 -1.59
CA GLY A 113 0.99 7.47 -0.62
C GLY A 113 0.27 8.21 0.49
N GLU A 114 -1.06 8.29 0.48
CA GLU A 114 -1.84 9.01 1.50
C GLU A 114 -1.52 8.55 2.93
N GLU A 115 -1.38 7.24 3.17
CA GLU A 115 -0.99 6.71 4.49
C GLU A 115 0.41 7.16 4.90
N ALA A 116 1.40 6.97 4.01
CA ALA A 116 2.80 7.35 4.28
C ALA A 116 2.93 8.86 4.56
N TYR A 117 2.17 9.69 3.83
CA TYR A 117 2.17 11.14 4.08
C TYR A 117 1.43 11.51 5.36
N SER A 118 0.32 10.84 5.73
CA SER A 118 -0.31 11.05 7.04
C SER A 118 0.64 10.70 8.19
N ILE A 119 1.41 9.62 8.06
CA ILE A 119 2.48 9.25 9.02
C ILE A 119 3.52 10.38 9.09
N ALA A 120 4.02 10.85 7.94
CA ALA A 120 5.04 11.88 7.89
C ALA A 120 4.58 13.22 8.49
N MET A 121 3.32 13.62 8.26
CA MET A 121 2.72 14.82 8.86
C MET A 121 2.68 14.72 10.38
N VAL A 122 2.27 13.57 10.93
CA VAL A 122 2.23 13.34 12.38
C VAL A 122 3.63 13.40 12.98
N LEU A 123 4.60 12.73 12.37
CA LEU A 123 5.97 12.71 12.86
C LEU A 123 6.64 14.10 12.78
N ALA A 124 6.44 14.83 11.69
CA ALA A 124 6.94 16.20 11.55
C ALA A 124 6.31 17.16 12.56
N ASP A 125 5.08 16.90 12.98
CA ASP A 125 4.43 17.69 14.02
C ASP A 125 4.94 17.35 15.42
N CYS A 126 4.99 16.08 15.79
CA CYS A 126 5.23 15.67 17.17
C CYS A 126 6.72 15.54 17.56
N ARG A 127 7.62 15.33 16.59
CA ARG A 127 9.07 15.15 16.82
C ARG A 127 9.89 16.41 16.60
N GLY A 128 9.30 17.47 16.03
CA GLY A 128 10.01 18.72 15.75
C GLY A 128 11.28 18.50 14.92
N SER A 129 12.44 18.78 15.51
CA SER A 129 13.76 18.62 14.88
C SER A 129 14.35 17.21 14.99
N GLN A 130 13.78 16.32 15.82
CA GLN A 130 14.31 14.96 15.95
C GLN A 130 14.12 14.18 14.64
N PRO A 131 15.13 13.42 14.18
CA PRO A 131 15.08 12.76 12.90
C PRO A 131 14.05 11.62 12.88
N PHE A 132 13.46 11.41 11.71
CA PHE A 132 12.57 10.30 11.40
C PHE A 132 12.66 9.94 9.91
N GLU A 133 12.31 8.71 9.57
CA GLU A 133 12.20 8.21 8.19
C GLU A 133 10.85 7.52 8.02
N VAL A 134 10.17 7.77 6.90
CA VAL A 134 9.02 6.97 6.49
C VAL A 134 9.38 6.22 5.21
N VAL A 135 9.23 4.91 5.23
CA VAL A 135 9.35 4.07 4.03
C VAL A 135 7.95 3.66 3.61
N GLY A 136 7.59 3.92 2.36
CA GLY A 136 6.37 3.42 1.76
C GLY A 136 6.67 2.37 0.72
N THR A 137 6.02 1.22 0.77
CA THR A 137 6.17 0.18 -0.25
C THR A 137 4.84 -0.22 -0.83
N ASP A 138 4.81 -0.51 -2.13
CA ASP A 138 3.65 -1.06 -2.79
C ASP A 138 4.07 -1.99 -3.94
N ILE A 139 3.19 -2.90 -4.32
CA ILE A 139 3.37 -3.74 -5.51
C ILE A 139 2.99 -2.96 -6.78
N SER A 140 2.12 -1.94 -6.66
CA SER A 140 1.67 -1.18 -7.80
C SER A 140 2.62 -0.04 -8.16
N THR A 141 3.35 -0.20 -9.27
CA THR A 141 4.26 0.83 -9.77
C THR A 141 3.54 2.14 -10.10
N ARG A 142 2.34 2.07 -10.69
CA ARG A 142 1.49 3.24 -10.95
C ARG A 142 1.07 3.99 -9.69
N MET A 143 0.82 3.27 -8.59
CA MET A 143 0.47 3.93 -7.33
C MET A 143 1.70 4.56 -6.68
N LEU A 144 2.86 3.91 -6.75
CA LEU A 144 4.13 4.48 -6.30
C LEU A 144 4.50 5.75 -7.06
N ASP A 145 4.28 5.80 -8.37
CA ASP A 145 4.54 7.02 -9.15
C ASP A 145 3.67 8.18 -8.68
N LYS A 146 2.37 7.94 -8.44
CA LYS A 146 1.49 8.94 -7.82
C LYS A 146 1.99 9.35 -6.43
N ALA A 147 2.36 8.39 -5.60
CA ALA A 147 2.88 8.64 -4.26
C ALA A 147 4.12 9.54 -4.27
N ARG A 148 5.06 9.30 -5.19
CA ARG A 148 6.28 10.10 -5.37
C ARG A 148 5.99 11.54 -5.78
N THR A 149 4.97 11.77 -6.62
CA THR A 149 4.57 13.15 -6.95
C THR A 149 4.04 13.90 -5.73
N GLY A 150 3.30 13.21 -4.86
CA GLY A 150 2.60 13.80 -3.72
C GLY A 150 1.54 14.83 -4.13
N HIS A 151 1.03 14.73 -5.36
CA HIS A 151 0.03 15.62 -5.94
C HIS A 151 -1.32 14.91 -5.98
N TYR A 152 -2.34 15.54 -5.41
CA TYR A 152 -3.65 14.95 -5.19
C TYR A 152 -4.78 15.93 -5.56
N PRO A 153 -5.94 15.43 -6.00
CA PRO A 153 -7.15 16.24 -6.01
C PRO A 153 -7.47 16.73 -4.59
N GLU A 154 -7.89 17.98 -4.44
CA GLU A 154 -8.21 18.59 -3.13
C GLU A 154 -9.28 17.79 -2.38
N GLN A 155 -10.20 17.14 -3.09
CA GLN A 155 -11.21 16.25 -2.50
C GLN A 155 -10.62 15.09 -1.70
N ARG A 156 -9.43 14.58 -2.05
CA ARG A 156 -8.77 13.50 -1.31
C ARG A 156 -8.20 13.96 0.03
N ALA A 157 -7.97 15.26 0.18
CA ALA A 157 -7.37 15.87 1.36
C ALA A 157 -8.39 16.21 2.46
N ARG A 158 -9.70 15.94 2.26
CA ARG A 158 -10.79 16.31 3.18
C ARG A 158 -10.64 15.78 4.60
N GLN A 159 -9.93 14.67 4.78
CA GLN A 159 -9.71 14.06 6.10
C GLN A 159 -8.38 14.46 6.74
N ILE A 160 -7.56 15.28 6.07
CA ILE A 160 -6.37 15.85 6.68
C ILE A 160 -6.82 16.89 7.72
N PRO A 161 -6.33 16.81 8.98
CA PRO A 161 -6.59 17.83 9.97
C PRO A 161 -6.17 19.23 9.48
N GLU A 162 -7.02 20.22 9.71
CA GLU A 162 -6.81 21.59 9.22
C GLU A 162 -5.43 22.20 9.56
N PRO A 163 -4.85 22.00 10.77
CA PRO A 163 -3.49 22.46 11.05
C PRO A 163 -2.43 21.84 10.12
N TYR A 164 -2.61 20.57 9.75
CA TYR A 164 -1.69 19.88 8.84
C TYR A 164 -1.90 20.29 7.39
N LEU A 165 -3.14 20.57 6.97
CA LEU A 165 -3.40 21.13 5.64
C LEU A 165 -2.63 22.43 5.44
N ARG A 166 -2.75 23.38 6.39
CA ARG A 166 -2.07 24.68 6.30
C ARG A 166 -0.55 24.56 6.34
N ARG A 167 -0.03 23.66 7.17
CA ARG A 167 1.42 23.52 7.39
C ARG A 167 2.12 22.72 6.30
N PHE A 168 1.50 21.65 5.83
CA PHE A 168 2.17 20.60 5.06
C PHE A 168 1.64 20.44 3.62
N CYS A 169 0.66 21.23 3.22
CA CYS A 169 0.07 21.14 1.89
C CYS A 169 0.05 22.49 1.17
N LEU A 170 0.36 22.47 -0.12
CA LEU A 170 0.28 23.62 -1.01
C LEU A 170 -0.98 23.49 -1.86
N LYS A 171 -1.85 24.50 -1.80
CA LYS A 171 -3.06 24.55 -2.63
C LYS A 171 -2.72 24.96 -4.06
N GLY A 172 -3.18 24.18 -5.03
CA GLY A 172 -2.98 24.46 -6.44
C GLY A 172 -3.77 25.70 -6.90
N GLN A 173 -3.15 26.52 -7.74
CA GLN A 173 -3.74 27.73 -8.32
C GLN A 173 -3.65 27.68 -9.86
N GLY A 174 -4.44 28.51 -10.54
CA GLY A 174 -4.45 28.60 -12.01
C GLY A 174 -4.70 27.23 -12.66
N PRO A 175 -3.81 26.73 -13.55
CA PRO A 175 -3.95 25.40 -14.15
C PRO A 175 -4.01 24.22 -13.17
N GLN A 176 -3.58 24.43 -11.92
CA GLN A 176 -3.59 23.43 -10.85
C GLN A 176 -4.76 23.63 -9.87
N ALA A 177 -5.71 24.52 -10.16
CA ALA A 177 -6.87 24.73 -9.30
C ALA A 177 -7.63 23.42 -9.02
N GLY A 178 -8.08 23.24 -7.78
CA GLY A 178 -8.74 22.01 -7.32
C GLY A 178 -7.78 20.86 -6.98
N THR A 179 -6.47 21.13 -6.94
CA THR A 179 -5.45 20.16 -6.53
C THR A 179 -4.68 20.64 -5.30
N LEU A 180 -3.92 19.72 -4.72
CA LEU A 180 -3.10 19.90 -3.55
C LEU A 180 -1.77 19.16 -3.73
N LEU A 181 -0.67 19.79 -3.33
CA LEU A 181 0.67 19.20 -3.36
C LEU A 181 1.22 19.09 -1.95
N VAL A 182 1.67 17.90 -1.55
CA VAL A 182 2.38 17.70 -0.28
C VAL A 182 3.71 18.48 -0.30
N ALA A 183 3.97 19.22 0.77
CA ALA A 183 5.16 20.06 0.90
C ALA A 183 6.45 19.27 0.66
N ARG A 184 7.41 19.89 -0.03
CA ARG A 184 8.67 19.25 -0.43
C ARG A 184 9.43 18.69 0.77
N GLU A 185 9.42 19.40 1.89
CA GLU A 185 10.07 18.99 3.15
C GLU A 185 9.56 17.64 3.70
N LEU A 186 8.27 17.33 3.51
CA LEU A 186 7.73 16.02 3.87
C LEU A 186 8.07 14.97 2.82
N ARG A 187 7.96 15.31 1.52
CA ARG A 187 8.28 14.38 0.43
C ARG A 187 9.71 13.87 0.49
N GLN A 188 10.65 14.70 0.96
CA GLN A 188 12.05 14.30 1.15
C GLN A 188 12.27 13.34 2.33
N LYS A 189 11.33 13.25 3.28
CA LYS A 189 11.36 12.32 4.42
C LYS A 189 10.61 11.01 4.17
N VAL A 190 9.94 10.89 3.02
CA VAL A 190 9.20 9.69 2.62
C VAL A 190 9.87 9.04 1.42
N ARG A 191 10.30 7.80 1.56
CA ARG A 191 10.93 7.01 0.49
C ARG A 191 9.97 5.95 -0.02
N PHE A 192 9.65 6.00 -1.32
CA PHE A 192 8.76 5.03 -1.96
C PHE A 192 9.52 3.99 -2.79
N LEU A 193 9.35 2.71 -2.43
CA LEU A 193 10.00 1.57 -3.08
C LEU A 193 8.97 0.56 -3.59
N HIS A 194 9.31 -0.12 -4.67
CA HIS A 194 8.52 -1.27 -5.11
C HIS A 194 8.84 -2.48 -4.22
N ALA A 195 7.81 -3.10 -3.66
CA ALA A 195 7.95 -4.35 -2.93
C ALA A 195 6.68 -5.20 -3.03
N ASN A 196 6.87 -6.50 -3.18
CA ASN A 196 5.80 -7.48 -3.17
C ASN A 196 5.85 -8.28 -1.87
N LEU A 197 4.83 -8.07 -1.02
CA LEU A 197 4.70 -8.71 0.30
C LEU A 197 4.68 -10.25 0.20
N ASN A 198 4.21 -10.81 -0.92
CA ASN A 198 4.15 -12.26 -1.15
C ASN A 198 5.53 -12.87 -1.48
N THR A 199 6.58 -12.06 -1.63
CA THR A 199 7.92 -12.51 -2.03
C THR A 199 8.99 -12.01 -1.06
N ARG A 200 10.27 -12.31 -1.34
CA ARG A 200 11.38 -11.76 -0.57
C ARG A 200 11.36 -10.22 -0.65
N LEU A 201 11.23 -9.58 0.51
CA LEU A 201 11.30 -8.13 0.60
C LEU A 201 12.73 -7.61 0.42
N PRO A 202 12.90 -6.40 -0.12
CA PRO A 202 14.20 -5.73 -0.16
C PRO A 202 14.73 -5.49 1.25
N ASP A 203 16.03 -5.19 1.37
CA ASP A 203 16.57 -4.75 2.65
C ASP A 203 16.09 -3.33 2.96
N LEU A 204 15.24 -3.24 3.98
CA LEU A 204 14.63 -2.00 4.45
C LEU A 204 15.19 -1.57 5.83
N GLY A 205 16.02 -2.40 6.46
CA GLY A 205 16.40 -2.28 7.87
C GLY A 205 15.23 -2.51 8.83
N SER A 206 15.39 -2.16 10.11
CA SER A 206 14.32 -2.34 11.12
C SER A 206 13.52 -1.07 11.40
N PHE A 207 12.28 -1.23 11.82
CA PHE A 207 11.31 -0.16 12.07
C PHE A 207 10.77 -0.19 13.50
N ASP A 208 10.44 1.00 14.01
CA ASP A 208 9.74 1.16 15.29
C ASP A 208 8.25 0.83 15.13
N ILE A 209 7.66 1.20 13.99
CA ILE A 209 6.26 0.92 13.67
C ILE A 209 6.15 0.47 12.21
N VAL A 210 5.34 -0.57 11.96
CA VAL A 210 4.92 -0.96 10.63
C VAL A 210 3.40 -0.88 10.52
N PHE A 211 2.91 -0.18 9.51
CA PHE A 211 1.51 -0.16 9.11
C PHE A 211 1.32 -1.21 8.01
N LEU A 212 0.48 -2.21 8.23
CA LEU A 212 0.11 -3.26 7.28
C LEU A 212 -1.42 -3.33 7.22
N ARG A 213 -2.03 -2.29 6.64
CA ARG A 213 -3.47 -2.06 6.75
C ARG A 213 -4.21 -2.26 5.46
N ASN A 214 -5.38 -2.88 5.56
CA ASN A 214 -6.35 -3.10 4.49
C ASN A 214 -5.77 -3.81 3.25
N VAL A 215 -4.77 -4.66 3.46
CA VAL A 215 -4.10 -5.45 2.40
C VAL A 215 -4.21 -6.95 2.64
N MET A 216 -4.21 -7.40 3.90
CA MET A 216 -4.31 -8.83 4.24
C MET A 216 -5.67 -9.42 3.89
N ILE A 217 -6.70 -8.59 3.72
CA ILE A 217 -8.03 -8.99 3.24
C ILE A 217 -8.01 -9.60 1.83
N TYR A 218 -6.92 -9.41 1.07
CA TYR A 218 -6.77 -9.98 -0.27
C TYR A 218 -6.01 -11.31 -0.29
N PHE A 219 -5.43 -11.73 0.83
CA PHE A 219 -4.64 -12.97 0.94
C PHE A 219 -5.46 -14.11 1.51
N ASN A 220 -5.17 -15.34 1.06
CA ASN A 220 -5.69 -16.54 1.69
C ASN A 220 -5.00 -16.79 3.05
N GLY A 221 -5.39 -17.84 3.78
CA GLY A 221 -4.86 -18.14 5.11
C GLY A 221 -3.34 -18.36 5.13
N ASP A 222 -2.81 -19.15 4.18
CA ASP A 222 -1.38 -19.48 4.10
C ASP A 222 -0.55 -18.25 3.73
N THR A 223 -0.89 -17.58 2.64
CA THR A 223 -0.22 -16.35 2.19
C THR A 223 -0.22 -15.29 3.27
N LYS A 224 -1.34 -15.13 3.99
CA LYS A 224 -1.43 -14.16 5.10
C LYS A 224 -0.43 -14.48 6.21
N ARG A 225 -0.29 -15.75 6.61
CA ARG A 225 0.69 -16.17 7.62
C ARG A 225 2.12 -15.83 7.18
N ASP A 226 2.48 -16.18 5.96
CA ASP A 226 3.83 -15.94 5.42
C ASP A 226 4.15 -14.45 5.30
N VAL A 227 3.19 -13.65 4.81
CA VAL A 227 3.31 -12.19 4.72
C VAL A 227 3.51 -11.58 6.11
N VAL A 228 2.68 -11.96 7.09
CA VAL A 228 2.77 -11.43 8.46
C VAL A 228 4.10 -11.80 9.09
N ALA A 229 4.54 -13.06 9.00
CA ALA A 229 5.82 -13.51 9.54
C ALA A 229 6.99 -12.70 8.93
N ARG A 230 6.95 -12.50 7.61
CA ARG A 230 7.96 -11.71 6.90
C ARG A 230 7.96 -10.26 7.37
N VAL A 231 6.80 -9.61 7.46
CA VAL A 231 6.67 -8.20 7.89
C VAL A 231 7.15 -8.01 9.33
N ILE A 232 6.79 -8.92 10.24
CA ILE A 232 7.19 -8.85 11.67
C ILE A 232 8.71 -8.93 11.86
N SER A 233 9.43 -9.60 10.95
CA SER A 233 10.89 -9.67 11.01
C SER A 233 11.56 -8.28 10.88
N PHE A 234 10.90 -7.31 10.24
CA PHE A 234 11.38 -5.93 10.11
C PHE A 234 11.06 -5.05 11.32
N ILE A 235 10.30 -5.55 12.30
CA ILE A 235 9.91 -4.79 13.49
C ILE A 235 10.97 -4.99 14.58
N ARG A 236 11.43 -3.88 15.18
CA ARG A 236 12.35 -3.91 16.33
C ARG A 236 11.69 -4.57 17.55
N PRO A 237 12.45 -5.21 18.46
CA PRO A 237 11.95 -5.56 19.78
C PRO A 237 11.32 -4.33 20.45
N GLY A 238 10.14 -4.50 21.03
CA GLY A 238 9.34 -3.40 21.58
C GLY A 238 8.60 -2.52 20.57
N GLY A 239 8.82 -2.70 19.27
CA GLY A 239 8.14 -2.00 18.18
C GLY A 239 6.72 -2.51 17.92
N TYR A 240 6.03 -1.87 16.98
CA TYR A 240 4.59 -2.08 16.78
C TYR A 240 4.20 -2.47 15.35
N LEU A 241 3.14 -3.26 15.24
CA LEU A 241 2.42 -3.57 14.00
C LEU A 241 0.99 -3.04 14.09
N TYR A 242 0.61 -2.18 13.15
CA TYR A 242 -0.75 -1.65 13.02
C TYR A 242 -1.41 -2.29 11.81
N ILE A 243 -2.57 -2.91 12.00
CA ILE A 243 -3.38 -3.52 10.93
C ILE A 243 -4.69 -2.76 10.75
N GLY A 244 -5.44 -3.00 9.69
CA GLY A 244 -6.74 -2.36 9.47
C GLY A 244 -7.81 -2.92 10.41
N HIS A 245 -8.88 -2.16 10.64
CA HIS A 245 -9.94 -2.57 11.59
C HIS A 245 -10.67 -3.87 11.23
N SER A 246 -10.73 -4.21 9.94
CA SER A 246 -11.37 -5.44 9.45
C SER A 246 -10.41 -6.64 9.45
N GLU A 247 -9.20 -6.46 9.94
CA GLU A 247 -8.13 -7.47 9.90
C GLU A 247 -7.82 -8.00 11.29
N SER A 248 -7.27 -9.21 11.35
CA SER A 248 -6.91 -9.87 12.60
C SER A 248 -5.71 -10.78 12.38
N LEU A 249 -4.85 -10.89 13.41
CA LEU A 249 -3.79 -11.89 13.49
C LEU A 249 -4.25 -13.20 14.14
N HIS A 250 -5.55 -13.34 14.43
CA HIS A 250 -6.08 -14.58 15.00
C HIS A 250 -5.79 -15.79 14.10
N GLY A 251 -5.25 -16.86 14.69
CA GLY A 251 -4.83 -18.05 13.95
C GLY A 251 -3.51 -17.90 13.19
N ILE A 252 -2.78 -16.80 13.41
CA ILE A 252 -1.40 -16.60 12.97
C ILE A 252 -0.54 -16.67 14.23
N ASP A 253 0.38 -17.63 14.29
CA ASP A 253 1.39 -17.69 15.35
C ASP A 253 2.43 -16.58 15.13
N ALA A 254 2.01 -15.37 15.47
CA ALA A 254 2.85 -14.19 15.45
C ALA A 254 3.31 -13.94 16.89
N ALA A 255 4.63 -13.85 17.10
CA ALA A 255 5.23 -13.43 18.37
C ALA A 255 4.94 -11.94 18.66
N MET A 256 3.67 -11.62 18.90
CA MET A 256 3.09 -10.29 18.95
C MET A 256 2.00 -10.25 20.01
N VAL A 257 2.04 -9.23 20.86
CA VAL A 257 1.05 -9.02 21.93
C VAL A 257 0.10 -7.91 21.52
N GLN A 258 -1.20 -8.18 21.49
CA GLN A 258 -2.19 -7.13 21.21
C GLN A 258 -2.29 -6.18 22.40
N ILE A 259 -2.10 -4.88 22.17
CA ILE A 259 -2.14 -3.85 23.22
C ILE A 259 -3.30 -2.86 23.04
N ALA A 260 -3.90 -2.81 21.86
CA ALA A 260 -5.10 -2.05 21.54
C ALA A 260 -5.81 -2.72 20.34
N PRO A 261 -7.07 -2.36 20.03
CA PRO A 261 -7.71 -2.80 18.79
C PRO A 261 -6.80 -2.54 17.59
N SER A 262 -6.61 -3.57 16.75
CA SER A 262 -5.76 -3.55 15.54
C SER A 262 -4.30 -3.10 15.74
N VAL A 263 -3.78 -3.11 16.97
CA VAL A 263 -2.41 -2.71 17.30
C VAL A 263 -1.71 -3.75 18.16
N TYR A 264 -0.56 -4.20 17.69
CA TYR A 264 0.25 -5.26 18.28
C TYR A 264 1.65 -4.76 18.58
N ARG A 265 2.26 -5.26 19.65
CA ARG A 265 3.63 -4.96 20.07
C ARG A 265 4.48 -6.23 19.99
N LYS A 266 5.67 -6.11 19.41
CA LYS A 266 6.68 -7.16 19.43
C LYS A 266 7.34 -7.17 20.81
N PRO A 267 7.36 -8.30 21.53
CA PRO A 267 8.03 -8.41 22.83
C PRO A 267 9.46 -7.89 22.82
#